data_AF-A0A9Y2JKP8-F1
#
_entry.id   AF-A0A9Y2JKP8-F1
#
_cell.length_a   1.000
_cell.length_b   1.000
_cell.length_c   1.000
_cell.angle_alpha   90.00
_cell.angle_beta   90.00
_cell.angle_gamma   90.00
#
_symmetry.space_group_name_H-M   'P 1'
#
loop_
_entity.id
_entity.type
_entity.pdbx_description
1 polymer ?
#
loop_
_entity_poly.entity_id
_entity_poly.type
_entity_poly.pdbx_seq_one_letter_code
_entity_poly.pdbx_strand_id
1 'polypeptide(L)'
;MTTAGNRAAAALLVPLAVGAVVSVVLGVYGSLHTPTGVAVNVAGFSSPQSVKAWLATVVVVLAVVQLLSALAMYGKLGRTAPAWVSPVHRWSGRLAFLVSIPVALHCLYALGFQSFDTRVLLHSLLGCFFYGAFVAKMLLLRKEGAPGWSLPVLGGLVFTGLVGLWLSASLWFFTQSGLTF
;
A
#
# COMPACT_ATOMS: atom_id res chain seq x y z
N MET A 1 -21.92 -28.75 -6.77
CA MET A 1 -21.23 -27.77 -5.90
C MET A 1 -19.75 -27.58 -6.22
N THR A 2 -19.13 -28.39 -7.10
CA THR A 2 -17.66 -28.44 -7.32
C THR A 2 -17.12 -27.50 -8.41
N THR A 3 -17.89 -27.23 -9.48
CA THR A 3 -17.43 -26.40 -10.61
C THR A 3 -17.35 -24.91 -10.31
N ALA A 4 -18.30 -24.37 -9.52
CA ALA A 4 -18.29 -22.97 -9.11
C ALA A 4 -17.14 -22.67 -8.12
N GLY A 5 -16.87 -23.57 -7.17
CA GLY A 5 -15.74 -23.47 -6.24
C GLY A 5 -14.39 -23.50 -6.96
N ASN A 6 -14.23 -24.39 -7.95
CA ASN A 6 -12.99 -24.47 -8.75
C ASN A 6 -12.74 -23.20 -9.58
N ARG A 7 -13.80 -22.58 -10.15
CA ARG A 7 -13.68 -21.32 -10.89
C ARG A 7 -13.29 -20.15 -9.99
N ALA A 8 -13.86 -20.08 -8.79
CA ALA A 8 -13.52 -19.07 -7.80
C ALA A 8 -12.07 -19.23 -7.28
N ALA A 9 -11.64 -20.45 -6.99
CA ALA A 9 -10.26 -20.73 -6.58
C ALA A 9 -9.26 -20.38 -7.69
N ALA A 10 -9.55 -20.77 -8.93
CA ALA A 10 -8.73 -20.41 -10.09
C ALA A 10 -8.66 -18.88 -10.32
N ALA A 11 -9.74 -18.15 -10.02
CA ALA A 11 -9.77 -16.69 -10.11
C ALA A 11 -8.86 -16.01 -9.07
N LEU A 12 -8.61 -16.62 -7.92
CA LEU A 12 -7.74 -16.10 -6.87
C LEU A 12 -6.28 -16.53 -7.02
N LEU A 13 -6.05 -17.74 -7.54
CA LEU A 13 -4.72 -18.36 -7.55
C LEU A 13 -3.67 -17.48 -8.26
N VAL A 14 -3.97 -17.01 -9.47
CA VAL A 14 -3.00 -16.20 -10.24
C VAL A 14 -2.72 -14.84 -9.55
N PRO A 15 -3.73 -14.02 -9.19
CA PRO A 15 -3.47 -12.76 -8.48
C PRO A 15 -2.66 -12.94 -7.19
N LEU A 16 -2.99 -13.94 -6.36
CA LEU A 16 -2.31 -14.19 -5.10
C LEU A 16 -0.89 -14.70 -5.30
N ALA A 17 -0.66 -15.60 -6.26
CA ALA A 17 0.66 -16.09 -6.59
C ALA A 17 1.57 -14.97 -7.10
N VAL A 18 1.07 -14.12 -8.01
CA VAL A 18 1.84 -12.97 -8.51
C VAL A 18 2.12 -11.98 -7.37
N GLY A 19 1.15 -11.71 -6.49
CA GLY A 19 1.37 -10.89 -5.30
C GLY A 19 2.46 -11.45 -4.39
N ALA A 20 2.46 -12.76 -4.12
CA ALA A 20 3.48 -13.43 -3.32
C ALA A 20 4.87 -13.34 -3.97
N VAL A 21 4.97 -13.56 -5.28
CA VAL A 21 6.22 -13.40 -6.04
C VAL A 21 6.73 -11.97 -5.93
N VAL A 22 5.87 -10.96 -6.10
CA VAL A 22 6.25 -9.55 -5.96
C VAL A 22 6.78 -9.26 -4.55
N SER A 23 6.11 -9.73 -3.50
CA SER A 23 6.59 -9.56 -2.12
C SER A 23 7.99 -10.13 -1.93
N VAL A 24 8.23 -11.36 -2.41
CA VAL A 24 9.53 -12.03 -2.27
C VAL A 24 10.61 -11.32 -3.09
N VAL A 25 10.30 -10.97 -4.34
CA VAL A 25 11.24 -10.28 -5.24
C VAL A 25 11.65 -8.93 -4.65
N LEU A 26 10.73 -8.15 -4.09
CA LEU A 26 11.07 -6.89 -3.44
C LEU A 26 11.94 -7.08 -2.19
N GLY A 27 11.67 -8.11 -1.40
CA GLY A 27 12.51 -8.46 -0.25
C GLY A 27 13.92 -8.84 -0.67
N VAL A 28 14.05 -9.79 -1.60
CA VAL A 28 15.33 -10.24 -2.14
C VAL A 28 16.09 -9.08 -2.79
N TYR A 29 15.43 -8.28 -3.63
CA TYR A 29 16.03 -7.09 -4.24
C TYR A 29 16.52 -6.11 -3.17
N GLY A 30 15.67 -5.76 -2.21
CA GLY A 30 16.02 -4.84 -1.14
C GLY A 30 17.18 -5.34 -0.27
N SER A 31 17.34 -6.65 -0.10
CA SER A 31 18.43 -7.25 0.67
C SER A 31 19.75 -7.36 -0.09
N LEU A 32 19.70 -7.43 -1.42
CA LEU A 32 20.89 -7.64 -2.27
C LEU A 32 21.41 -6.35 -2.90
N HIS A 33 20.55 -5.37 -3.14
CA HIS A 33 20.98 -4.12 -3.76
C HIS A 33 21.77 -3.26 -2.75
N THR A 34 22.78 -2.54 -3.23
CA THR A 34 23.51 -1.56 -2.43
C THR A 34 22.69 -0.27 -2.28
N PRO A 35 22.30 0.13 -1.06
CA PRO A 35 21.52 1.35 -0.82
C PRO A 35 22.21 2.58 -1.41
N THR A 36 21.46 3.36 -2.18
CA THR A 36 22.05 4.54 -2.86
C THR A 36 22.24 5.74 -1.94
N GLY A 37 21.58 5.75 -0.77
CA GLY A 37 21.66 6.84 0.21
C GLY A 37 21.02 8.16 -0.23
N VAL A 38 20.70 8.31 -1.50
CA VAL A 38 20.09 9.51 -2.09
C VAL A 38 18.68 9.19 -2.53
N ALA A 39 17.76 10.11 -2.22
CA ALA A 39 16.38 9.99 -2.58
C ALA A 39 15.78 11.35 -2.97
N VAL A 40 14.51 11.34 -3.36
CA VAL A 40 13.81 12.53 -3.85
C VAL A 40 13.79 13.62 -2.78
N ASN A 41 14.39 14.77 -3.08
CA ASN A 41 14.29 15.96 -2.26
C ASN A 41 13.47 17.03 -2.97
N VAL A 42 12.77 17.87 -2.20
CA VAL A 42 11.90 18.93 -2.72
C VAL A 42 12.33 20.24 -2.08
N ALA A 43 12.50 21.28 -2.89
CA ALA A 43 12.86 22.61 -2.38
C ALA A 43 11.81 23.09 -1.36
N GLY A 44 12.28 23.63 -0.24
CA GLY A 44 11.42 24.05 0.87
C GLY A 44 11.19 22.98 1.95
N PHE A 45 11.71 21.76 1.76
CA PHE A 45 11.79 20.75 2.82
C PHE A 45 13.18 20.70 3.48
N SER A 46 13.20 20.41 4.78
CA SER A 46 14.38 20.36 5.66
C SER A 46 15.25 19.15 5.39
N SER A 47 14.66 18.07 4.85
CA SER A 47 15.38 16.85 4.47
C SER A 47 14.55 15.96 3.54
N PRO A 48 15.19 15.05 2.76
CA PRO A 48 14.49 14.00 2.02
C PRO A 48 13.59 13.13 2.92
N GLN A 49 14.01 12.90 4.17
CA GLN A 49 13.25 12.16 5.17
C GLN A 49 11.94 12.88 5.53
N SER A 50 11.97 14.21 5.66
CA SER A 50 10.77 15.03 5.86
C SER A 50 9.83 14.94 4.65
N VAL A 51 10.36 15.04 3.42
CA VAL A 51 9.58 14.85 2.19
C VAL A 51 8.86 13.50 2.22
N LYS A 52 9.61 12.41 2.46
CA LYS A 52 9.06 11.06 2.58
C LYS A 52 7.96 11.00 3.64
N ALA A 53 8.19 11.57 4.82
CA ALA A 53 7.27 11.52 5.94
C ALA A 53 5.93 12.17 5.59
N TRP A 54 5.96 13.37 5.01
CA TRP A 54 4.76 14.11 4.59
C TRP A 54 4.04 13.48 3.40
N LEU A 55 4.76 13.03 2.37
CA LEU A 55 4.13 12.33 1.24
C LEU A 55 3.44 11.05 1.71
N ALA A 56 4.07 10.27 2.59
CA ALA A 56 3.44 9.10 3.19
C ALA A 56 2.18 9.45 4.00
N THR A 57 2.18 10.57 4.73
CA THR A 57 0.98 11.08 5.42
C THR A 57 -0.15 11.41 4.44
N VAL A 58 0.16 12.07 3.31
CA VAL A 58 -0.81 12.33 2.24
C VAL A 58 -1.39 11.01 1.70
N VAL A 59 -0.55 9.99 1.48
CA VAL A 59 -1.00 8.66 1.03
C VAL A 59 -1.95 8.02 2.05
N VAL A 60 -1.68 8.12 3.36
CA VAL A 60 -2.60 7.62 4.40
C VAL A 60 -3.93 8.36 4.38
N VAL A 61 -3.94 9.69 4.26
CA VAL A 61 -5.18 10.47 4.14
C VAL A 61 -6.00 10.01 2.94
N LEU A 62 -5.37 9.85 1.77
CA LEU A 62 -6.05 9.33 0.58
C LEU A 62 -6.53 7.88 0.78
N ALA A 63 -5.81 7.06 1.53
CA ALA A 63 -6.23 5.70 1.86
C ALA A 63 -7.42 5.66 2.84
N VAL A 64 -7.54 6.64 3.74
CA VAL A 64 -8.77 6.81 4.55
C VAL A 64 -9.95 7.14 3.65
N VAL A 65 -9.77 8.03 2.66
CA VAL A 65 -10.80 8.30 1.64
C VAL A 65 -11.15 7.03 0.86
N GLN A 66 -10.17 6.19 0.50
CA GLN A 66 -10.40 4.89 -0.12
C GLN A 66 -11.26 3.97 0.75
N LEU A 67 -10.94 3.86 2.05
CA LEU A 67 -11.66 3.00 2.97
C LEU A 67 -13.11 3.46 3.14
N LEU A 68 -13.34 4.75 3.38
CA LEU A 68 -14.68 5.32 3.58
C LEU A 68 -15.53 5.20 2.31
N SER A 69 -14.96 5.50 1.14
CA SER A 69 -15.66 5.35 -0.14
C SER A 69 -15.99 3.88 -0.45
N ALA A 70 -15.10 2.93 -0.12
CA ALA A 70 -15.39 1.51 -0.24
C ALA A 70 -16.52 1.08 0.70
N LEU A 71 -16.47 1.47 1.98
CA LEU A 71 -17.55 1.17 2.93
C LEU A 71 -18.91 1.70 2.45
N ALA A 72 -18.93 2.91 1.88
CA ALA A 72 -20.12 3.47 1.26
C ALA A 72 -20.62 2.62 0.08
N MET A 73 -19.73 2.29 -0.87
CA MET A 73 -20.07 1.47 -2.05
C MET A 73 -20.57 0.07 -1.68
N TYR A 74 -20.07 -0.51 -0.59
CA TYR A 74 -20.53 -1.80 -0.06
C TYR A 74 -21.74 -1.69 0.89
N GLY A 75 -22.37 -0.51 0.99
CA GLY A 75 -23.58 -0.29 1.79
C GLY A 75 -23.36 -0.35 3.30
N LYS A 76 -22.10 -0.30 3.78
CA LYS A 76 -21.76 -0.42 5.21
C LYS A 76 -21.99 0.85 6.01
N LEU A 77 -22.29 1.98 5.36
CA LEU A 77 -22.59 3.25 6.01
C LEU A 77 -24.10 3.54 6.17
N GLY A 78 -24.96 2.55 5.93
CA GLY A 78 -26.41 2.65 6.18
C GLY A 78 -27.19 3.57 5.23
N ARG A 79 -26.55 4.08 4.17
CA ARG A 79 -27.18 4.89 3.11
C ARG A 79 -26.70 4.41 1.74
N THR A 80 -27.55 4.54 0.73
CA THR A 80 -27.17 4.30 -0.66
C THR A 80 -26.06 5.26 -1.05
N ALA A 81 -24.95 4.73 -1.57
CA ALA A 81 -23.81 5.55 -1.98
C ALA A 81 -24.22 6.52 -3.10
N PRO A 82 -23.98 7.83 -2.96
CA PRO A 82 -24.15 8.78 -4.06
C PRO A 82 -23.31 8.41 -5.29
N ALA A 83 -23.76 8.79 -6.48
CA ALA A 83 -23.09 8.47 -7.74
C ALA A 83 -21.63 8.98 -7.83
N TRP A 84 -21.28 10.04 -7.09
CA TRP A 84 -19.92 10.60 -7.07
C TRP A 84 -18.91 9.78 -6.27
N VAL A 85 -19.36 8.86 -5.41
CA VAL A 85 -18.48 8.05 -4.54
C VAL A 85 -17.56 7.16 -5.37
N SER A 86 -18.07 6.53 -6.42
CA SER A 86 -17.27 5.65 -7.29
C SER A 86 -16.15 6.42 -8.03
N PRO A 87 -16.42 7.58 -8.68
CA PRO A 87 -15.37 8.44 -9.19
C PRO A 87 -14.33 8.86 -8.15
N VAL A 88 -14.76 9.26 -6.94
CA VAL A 88 -13.84 9.63 -5.83
C VAL A 88 -12.97 8.45 -5.44
N HIS A 89 -13.55 7.25 -5.28
CA HIS A 89 -12.80 6.03 -5.00
C HIS A 89 -11.76 5.75 -6.08
N ARG A 90 -12.11 5.87 -7.36
CA ARG A 90 -11.14 5.59 -8.43
C ARG A 90 -10.00 6.59 -8.48
N TRP A 91 -10.30 7.88 -8.38
CA TRP A 91 -9.29 8.94 -8.53
C TRP A 91 -8.40 9.08 -7.30
N SER A 92 -8.96 9.03 -6.09
CA SER A 92 -8.13 9.07 -4.88
C SER A 92 -7.21 7.86 -4.77
N GLY A 93 -7.64 6.67 -5.24
CA GLY A 93 -6.77 5.50 -5.30
C GLY A 93 -5.60 5.64 -6.28
N ARG A 94 -5.84 6.24 -7.46
CA ARG A 94 -4.78 6.56 -8.43
C ARG A 94 -3.80 7.58 -7.87
N LEU A 95 -4.30 8.65 -7.26
CA LEU A 95 -3.46 9.66 -6.62
C LEU A 95 -2.64 9.06 -5.48
N ALA A 96 -3.25 8.22 -4.62
CA ALA A 96 -2.54 7.54 -3.55
C ALA A 96 -1.36 6.70 -4.08
N PHE A 97 -1.57 5.96 -5.17
CA PHE A 97 -0.51 5.18 -5.82
C PHE A 97 0.58 6.08 -6.42
N LEU A 98 0.22 7.15 -7.12
CA LEU A 98 1.21 8.06 -7.72
C LEU A 98 2.06 8.76 -6.65
N VAL A 99 1.43 9.24 -5.58
CA VAL A 99 2.12 9.90 -4.47
C VAL A 99 2.97 8.91 -3.66
N SER A 100 2.61 7.62 -3.62
CA SER A 100 3.43 6.62 -2.92
C SER A 100 4.69 6.20 -3.67
N ILE A 101 4.80 6.43 -4.98
CA ILE A 101 6.00 6.10 -5.77
C ILE A 101 7.27 6.73 -5.18
N PRO A 102 7.38 8.06 -4.98
CA PRO A 102 8.57 8.66 -4.38
C PRO A 102 8.84 8.17 -2.95
N VAL A 103 7.80 7.85 -2.17
CA VAL A 103 7.93 7.27 -0.83
C VAL A 103 8.58 5.88 -0.91
N ALA A 104 8.11 5.04 -1.83
CA ALA A 104 8.62 3.69 -2.01
C ALA A 104 10.04 3.67 -2.59
N LEU A 105 10.38 4.61 -3.47
CA LEU A 105 11.75 4.80 -3.94
C LEU A 105 12.70 5.11 -2.76
N HIS A 106 12.29 5.95 -1.81
CA HIS A 106 13.08 6.15 -0.60
C HIS A 106 13.21 4.86 0.22
N CYS A 107 12.11 4.14 0.45
CA CYS A 107 12.15 2.93 1.27
C CYS A 107 13.02 1.82 0.65
N LEU A 108 12.85 1.58 -0.65
CA LEU A 108 13.44 0.42 -1.31
C LEU A 108 14.80 0.71 -1.93
N TYR A 109 14.95 1.85 -2.64
CA TYR A 109 16.15 2.13 -3.43
C TYR A 109 17.20 2.97 -2.68
N ALA A 110 16.75 3.86 -1.78
CA ALA A 110 17.68 4.67 -1.00
C ALA A 110 18.18 3.95 0.25
N LEU A 111 17.34 3.10 0.87
CA LEU A 111 17.61 2.44 2.15
C LEU A 111 17.74 0.91 2.05
N GLY A 112 17.00 0.26 1.15
CA GLY A 112 16.96 -1.19 1.03
C GLY A 112 16.16 -1.89 2.13
N PHE A 113 16.18 -3.22 2.10
CA PHE A 113 15.61 -4.07 3.15
C PHE A 113 16.59 -4.16 4.32
N GLN A 114 16.12 -3.80 5.51
CA GLN A 114 16.94 -3.76 6.73
C GLN A 114 16.26 -4.52 7.88
N SER A 115 17.07 -5.06 8.80
CA SER A 115 16.58 -5.89 9.91
C SER A 115 17.32 -5.69 11.24
N PHE A 116 18.01 -4.56 11.41
CA PHE A 116 18.84 -4.32 12.60
C PHE A 116 18.04 -4.02 13.88
N ASP A 117 16.75 -3.67 13.76
CA ASP A 117 15.82 -3.58 14.88
C ASP A 117 14.40 -4.01 14.46
N THR A 118 13.54 -4.26 15.45
CA THR A 118 12.16 -4.75 15.23
C THR A 118 11.32 -3.79 14.38
N ARG A 119 11.40 -2.48 14.60
CA ARG A 119 10.59 -1.48 13.87
C ARG A 119 11.01 -1.47 12.40
N VAL A 120 12.30 -1.50 12.14
CA VAL A 120 12.87 -1.49 10.79
C VAL A 120 12.60 -2.80 10.07
N LEU A 121 12.73 -3.94 10.77
CA LEU A 121 12.32 -5.24 10.22
C LEU A 121 10.83 -5.24 9.84
N LEU A 122 9.96 -4.74 10.73
CA LEU A 122 8.52 -4.62 10.45
C LEU A 122 8.28 -3.71 9.24
N HIS A 123 8.96 -2.56 9.14
CA HIS A 123 8.83 -1.67 7.99
C HIS A 123 9.20 -2.38 6.67
N SER A 124 10.33 -3.10 6.66
CA SER A 124 10.82 -3.83 5.48
C SER A 124 9.84 -4.95 5.06
N LEU A 125 9.36 -5.75 6.02
CA LEU A 125 8.38 -6.81 5.78
C LEU A 125 7.03 -6.26 5.30
N LEU A 126 6.53 -5.20 5.94
CA LEU A 126 5.28 -4.54 5.55
C LEU A 126 5.37 -3.92 4.16
N GLY A 127 6.54 -3.38 3.78
CA GLY A 127 6.78 -2.84 2.44
C GLY A 127 6.62 -3.91 1.36
N CYS A 128 7.25 -5.06 1.57
CA CYS A 128 7.14 -6.21 0.69
C CYS A 128 5.69 -6.70 0.61
N PHE A 129 5.07 -6.94 1.77
CA PHE A 129 3.68 -7.39 1.87
C PHE A 129 2.68 -6.43 1.20
N PHE A 130 2.80 -5.13 1.46
CA PHE A 130 1.92 -4.10 0.92
C PHE A 130 1.91 -4.13 -0.62
N TYR A 131 3.09 -4.15 -1.25
CA TYR A 131 3.17 -4.16 -2.70
C TYR A 131 2.66 -5.46 -3.31
N GLY A 132 2.93 -6.61 -2.70
CA GLY A 132 2.36 -7.89 -3.13
C GLY A 132 0.84 -7.91 -3.03
N ALA A 133 0.28 -7.48 -1.89
CA ALA A 133 -1.17 -7.37 -1.70
C ALA A 133 -1.82 -6.37 -2.67
N PHE A 134 -1.14 -5.25 -2.95
CA PHE A 134 -1.60 -4.25 -3.91
C PHE A 134 -1.64 -4.83 -5.33
N VAL A 135 -0.60 -5.53 -5.77
CA VAL A 135 -0.57 -6.20 -7.08
C VAL A 135 -1.66 -7.25 -7.18
N ALA A 136 -1.82 -8.10 -6.16
CA ALA A 136 -2.90 -9.08 -6.12
C ALA A 136 -4.28 -8.42 -6.26
N LYS A 137 -4.53 -7.32 -5.54
CA LYS A 137 -5.76 -6.53 -5.64
C LYS A 137 -5.98 -6.02 -7.07
N MET A 138 -4.95 -5.44 -7.69
CA MET A 138 -5.05 -4.85 -9.03
C MET A 138 -5.35 -5.91 -10.10
N LEU A 139 -4.73 -7.08 -10.00
CA LEU A 139 -5.01 -8.20 -10.90
C LEU A 139 -6.42 -8.76 -10.69
N LEU A 140 -6.84 -8.87 -9.43
CA LEU A 140 -8.16 -9.38 -9.09
C LEU A 140 -9.30 -8.48 -9.59
N LEU A 141 -9.10 -7.15 -9.62
CA LEU A 141 -10.06 -6.20 -10.21
C LEU A 141 -10.38 -6.48 -11.69
N ARG A 142 -9.50 -7.21 -12.38
CA ARG A 142 -9.67 -7.59 -13.79
C ARG A 142 -10.28 -8.97 -13.98
N LYS A 143 -10.49 -9.74 -12.90
CA LYS A 143 -10.89 -11.13 -12.97
C LYS A 143 -12.40 -11.32 -12.80
N GLU A 144 -13.03 -11.88 -13.82
CA GLU A 144 -14.43 -12.34 -13.74
C GLU A 144 -14.55 -13.58 -12.84
N GLY A 145 -15.64 -13.63 -12.06
CA GLY A 145 -15.97 -14.76 -11.19
C GLY A 145 -15.23 -14.80 -9.85
N ALA A 146 -14.51 -13.73 -9.49
CA ALA A 146 -13.90 -13.60 -8.17
C ALA A 146 -14.98 -13.54 -7.06
N PRO A 147 -14.77 -14.18 -5.90
CA PRO A 147 -15.69 -14.08 -4.77
C PRO A 147 -15.89 -12.64 -4.30
N GLY A 148 -17.12 -12.22 -4.00
CA GLY A 148 -17.42 -10.83 -3.60
C GLY A 148 -16.69 -10.33 -2.34
N TRP A 149 -16.21 -11.23 -1.47
CA TRP A 149 -15.45 -10.91 -0.26
C TRP A 149 -13.96 -10.60 -0.52
N SER A 150 -13.42 -11.06 -1.66
CA SER A 150 -11.97 -11.06 -1.91
C SER A 150 -11.40 -9.65 -2.12
N LEU A 151 -12.12 -8.78 -2.83
CA LEU A 151 -11.73 -7.37 -3.01
C LEU A 151 -11.73 -6.57 -1.69
N PRO A 152 -12.76 -6.66 -0.82
CA PRO A 152 -12.72 -6.08 0.52
C PRO A 152 -11.55 -6.56 1.37
N VAL A 153 -11.26 -7.87 1.36
CA VAL A 153 -10.13 -8.42 2.14
C VAL A 153 -8.80 -7.88 1.64
N LEU A 154 -8.51 -7.97 0.34
CA LEU A 154 -7.27 -7.42 -0.22
C LEU A 154 -7.18 -5.90 -0.06
N GLY A 155 -8.30 -5.18 -0.20
CA GLY A 155 -8.36 -3.75 0.09
C GLY A 155 -8.04 -3.42 1.55
N GLY A 156 -8.55 -4.20 2.49
CA GLY A 156 -8.25 -4.08 3.92
C GLY A 156 -6.78 -4.38 4.22
N LEU A 157 -6.21 -5.45 3.66
CA LEU A 157 -4.80 -5.80 3.83
C LEU A 157 -3.87 -4.69 3.29
N VAL A 158 -4.18 -4.13 2.12
CA VAL A 158 -3.44 -2.99 1.55
C VAL A 158 -3.53 -1.76 2.47
N PHE A 159 -4.72 -1.45 2.99
CA PHE A 159 -4.90 -0.33 3.92
C PHE A 159 -4.11 -0.55 5.23
N THR A 160 -4.24 -1.72 5.85
CA THR A 160 -3.54 -2.07 7.09
C THR A 160 -2.03 -2.07 6.91
N GLY A 161 -1.53 -2.65 5.80
CA GLY A 161 -0.10 -2.65 5.48
C GLY A 161 0.46 -1.22 5.32
N LEU A 162 -0.28 -0.35 4.62
CA LEU A 162 0.08 1.06 4.47
C LEU A 162 0.10 1.80 5.81
N VAL A 163 -0.91 1.59 6.67
CA VAL A 163 -0.93 2.20 8.00
C VAL A 163 0.26 1.71 8.83
N GLY A 164 0.57 0.42 8.81
CA GLY A 164 1.75 -0.12 9.49
C GLY A 164 3.08 0.47 8.96
N LEU A 165 3.19 0.67 7.65
CA LEU A 165 4.33 1.36 7.03
C LEU A 165 4.46 2.80 7.53
N TRP A 166 3.36 3.54 7.61
CA TRP A 166 3.35 4.91 8.09
C TRP A 166 3.68 5.00 9.59
N LEU A 167 3.14 4.10 10.41
CA LEU A 167 3.42 4.02 11.85
C LEU A 167 4.90 3.74 12.13
N SER A 168 5.48 2.79 11.41
CA SER A 168 6.89 2.38 11.58
C SER A 168 7.90 3.39 11.02
N ALA A 169 7.48 4.28 10.12
CA ALA A 169 8.34 5.31 9.52
C ALA A 169 7.91 6.74 9.86
N SER A 170 6.89 7.28 9.18
CA SER A 170 6.54 8.70 9.27
C SER A 170 6.12 9.14 10.66
N LEU A 171 5.23 8.38 11.32
CA LEU A 171 4.82 8.74 12.68
C LEU A 171 6.02 8.73 13.63
N TRP A 172 6.82 7.66 13.57
CA TRP A 172 8.07 7.58 14.33
C TRP A 172 9.00 8.76 14.04
N PHE A 173 9.17 9.14 12.78
CA PHE A 173 9.99 10.31 12.41
C PHE A 173 9.48 11.59 13.06
N PHE A 174 8.17 11.87 12.98
CA PHE A 174 7.58 13.04 13.61
C PHE A 174 7.70 13.03 15.14
N THR A 175 7.66 11.86 15.80
CA THR A 175 7.85 11.81 17.26
C THR A 175 9.30 12.04 17.68
N GLN A 176 10.28 11.70 16.83
CA GLN A 176 11.70 11.92 17.13
C GLN A 176 12.19 13.32 16.75
N SER A 177 11.67 13.88 15.65
CA SER A 177 12.17 15.13 15.07
C SER A 177 11.22 16.31 15.23
N GLY A 178 10.00 16.09 15.72
CA GLY A 178 8.93 17.09 15.68
C GLY A 178 8.36 17.28 14.28
N LEU A 179 7.45 18.25 14.14
CA LEU A 179 6.92 18.64 12.83
C LEU A 179 7.95 19.51 12.11
N THR A 180 8.71 18.88 11.22
CA THR A 180 9.65 19.54 10.31
C THR A 180 9.10 19.50 8.90
N PHE A 181 9.37 20.55 8.12
CA PHE A 181 9.05 20.64 6.70
C PHE A 181 10.35 20.58 5.97
#